data_AF-A0A9W6UQB9-F1
#
_entry.id   AF-A0A9W6UQB9-F1
#
_cell.length_a   1.000
_cell.length_b   1.000
_cell.length_c   1.000
_cell.angle_alpha   90.00
_cell.angle_beta   90.00
_cell.angle_gamma   90.00
#
_symmetry.space_group_name_H-M   'P 1'
#
loop_
_entity.id
_entity.type
_entity.pdbx_description
1 polymer ?
#
loop_
_entity_poly.entity_id
_entity_poly.type
_entity_poly.pdbx_seq_one_letter_code
_entity_poly.pdbx_strand_id
1 'polypeptide(L)'
;MTGVFDQELRDQLALAGQARHAARTAGDEDGERAYAGRIAQLRRIAAQHGIELPPEAAQDARSEPAPDAAPDAAPDAAPERA
;
A
#
# COMPACT_ATOMS: atom_id res chain seq x y z
N MET A 1 -15.18 -8.67 -23.72
CA MET A 1 -13.88 -9.32 -23.45
C MET A 1 -12.90 -8.42 -22.70
N THR A 2 -13.19 -7.13 -22.51
CA THR A 2 -12.32 -6.17 -21.80
C THR A 2 -12.13 -6.48 -20.31
N GLY A 3 -13.12 -7.09 -19.64
CA GLY A 3 -13.07 -7.32 -18.19
C GLY A 3 -11.92 -8.19 -17.67
N VAL A 4 -11.47 -9.21 -18.41
CA VAL A 4 -10.37 -10.09 -17.97
C VAL A 4 -9.03 -9.36 -18.04
N PHE A 5 -8.77 -8.69 -19.16
CA PHE A 5 -7.56 -7.87 -19.34
C PHE A 5 -7.50 -6.74 -18.31
N ASP A 6 -8.62 -6.07 -18.08
CA ASP A 6 -8.79 -5.05 -17.04
C ASP A 6 -8.42 -5.54 -15.65
N GLN A 7 -8.83 -6.76 -15.30
CA GLN A 7 -8.51 -7.36 -14.01
C GLN A 7 -7.03 -7.74 -13.93
N GLU A 8 -6.51 -8.41 -14.96
CA GLU A 8 -5.09 -8.81 -15.02
C GLU A 8 -4.16 -7.60 -14.93
N LEU A 9 -4.50 -6.49 -15.58
CA LEU A 9 -3.71 -5.26 -15.53
C LEU A 9 -3.69 -4.67 -14.12
N ARG A 10 -4.83 -4.67 -13.42
CA ARG A 10 -4.93 -4.20 -12.03
C ARG A 10 -4.15 -5.11 -11.09
N ASP A 11 -4.23 -6.43 -11.27
CA ASP A 11 -3.50 -7.40 -10.47
C ASP A 11 -1.98 -7.25 -10.68
N GLN A 12 -1.53 -7.09 -11.92
CA GLN A 12 -0.12 -6.84 -12.22
C GLN A 12 0.37 -5.51 -11.62
N LEU A 13 -0.47 -4.48 -11.59
CA LEU A 13 -0.13 -3.20 -10.97
C LEU A 13 0.04 -3.34 -9.44
N ALA A 14 -0.89 -4.06 -8.79
CA ALA A 14 -0.82 -4.34 -7.36
C ALA A 14 0.43 -5.16 -6.99
N LEU A 15 0.72 -6.21 -7.76
CA LEU A 15 1.91 -7.04 -7.56
C LEU A 15 3.21 -6.23 -7.75
N ALA A 16 3.29 -5.41 -8.80
CA ALA A 16 4.45 -4.55 -9.03
C ALA A 16 4.62 -3.51 -7.91
N GLY A 17 3.53 -2.97 -7.37
CA GLY A 17 3.54 -2.07 -6.22
C GLY A 17 4.08 -2.74 -4.95
N GLN A 18 3.59 -3.94 -4.63
CA GLN A 18 4.08 -4.74 -3.50
C GLN A 18 5.57 -5.08 -3.64
N ALA A 19 6.00 -5.50 -4.83
CA ALA A 19 7.40 -5.84 -5.09
C ALA A 19 8.32 -4.62 -5.01
N ARG A 20 7.88 -3.44 -5.46
CA ARG A 20 8.61 -2.19 -5.28
C ARG A 20 8.75 -1.83 -3.80
N HIS A 21 7.67 -1.96 -3.03
CA HIS A 21 7.73 -1.72 -1.59
C HIS A 21 8.70 -2.69 -0.91
N ALA A 22 8.64 -3.98 -1.25
CA ALA A 22 9.57 -4.97 -0.72
C ALA A 22 11.03 -4.64 -1.06
N ALA A 23 11.33 -4.27 -2.31
CA ALA A 23 12.66 -3.83 -2.74
C ALA A 23 13.14 -2.61 -1.94
N ARG A 24 12.29 -1.60 -1.77
CA ARG A 24 12.58 -0.43 -0.94
C ARG A 24 12.88 -0.82 0.51
N THR A 25 12.06 -1.67 1.12
CA THR A 25 12.28 -2.12 2.52
C THR A 25 13.55 -2.95 2.68
N ALA A 26 13.99 -3.62 1.62
CA ALA A 26 15.23 -4.38 1.58
C ALA A 26 16.47 -3.52 1.24
N GLY A 27 16.30 -2.23 0.90
CA GLY A 27 17.38 -1.38 0.40
C GLY A 27 17.86 -1.75 -1.02
N ASP A 28 17.05 -2.50 -1.77
CA ASP A 28 17.33 -2.87 -3.15
C ASP A 28 16.91 -1.74 -4.10
N GLU A 29 17.84 -0.80 -4.30
CA GLU A 29 17.62 0.37 -5.18
C GLU A 29 17.41 -0.02 -6.65
N ASP A 30 18.06 -1.08 -7.11
CA ASP A 30 17.90 -1.60 -8.47
C ASP A 30 16.51 -2.21 -8.65
N GLY A 31 16.07 -3.00 -7.68
CA GLY A 31 14.72 -3.53 -7.60
C GLY A 31 13.67 -2.41 -7.55
N GLU A 32 13.86 -1.38 -6.71
CA GLU A 32 12.93 -0.25 -6.63
C GLU A 32 12.77 0.42 -8.01
N ARG A 33 13.89 0.71 -8.69
CA ARG A 33 13.89 1.34 -10.03
C ARG A 33 13.25 0.44 -11.09
N ALA A 34 13.54 -0.85 -11.08
CA ALA A 34 12.98 -1.81 -12.01
C ALA A 34 11.45 -1.89 -11.88
N TYR A 35 10.94 -2.02 -10.66
CA TYR A 35 9.50 -2.07 -10.42
C TYR A 35 8.82 -0.72 -10.68
N ALA A 36 9.48 0.42 -10.40
CA ALA A 36 8.97 1.74 -10.77
C ALA A 36 8.77 1.87 -12.29
N GLY A 37 9.73 1.40 -13.10
CA GLY A 37 9.61 1.36 -14.56
C GLY A 37 8.45 0.48 -15.03
N ARG A 38 8.28 -0.70 -14.41
CA ARG A 38 7.18 -1.61 -14.71
C ARG A 38 5.81 -1.00 -14.39
N ILE A 39 5.66 -0.35 -13.24
CA ILE A 39 4.41 0.35 -12.86
C ILE A 39 4.08 1.44 -13.87
N ALA A 40 5.07 2.24 -14.29
CA ALA A 40 4.88 3.28 -15.30
C ALA A 40 4.42 2.69 -16.65
N GLN A 41 5.00 1.57 -17.07
CA GLN A 41 4.60 0.87 -18.30
C GLN A 41 3.15 0.36 -18.22
N LEU A 42 2.78 -0.31 -17.13
CA LEU A 42 1.42 -0.84 -16.93
C LEU A 42 0.37 0.27 -16.94
N ARG A 43 0.67 1.42 -16.33
CA ARG A 43 -0.21 2.60 -16.37
C ARG A 43 -0.38 3.17 -17.77
N ARG A 44 0.70 3.21 -18.56
CA ARG A 44 0.63 3.66 -19.95
C ARG A 44 -0.27 2.75 -20.77
N ILE A 45 -0.17 1.43 -20.57
CA ILE A 45 -1.06 0.45 -21.19
C ILE A 45 -2.51 0.72 -20.77
N ALA A 46 -2.77 0.91 -19.47
CA ALA A 46 -4.12 1.24 -18.98
C ALA A 46 -4.71 2.46 -19.69
N ALA A 47 -3.94 3.55 -19.78
CA ALA A 47 -4.36 4.78 -20.45
C ALA A 47 -4.65 4.56 -21.94
N GLN A 48 -3.84 3.76 -22.64
CA GLN A 48 -4.07 3.42 -24.06
C GLN A 48 -5.37 2.65 -24.28
N HIS A 49 -5.79 1.86 -23.29
CA HIS A 49 -7.00 1.05 -23.34
C HIS A 49 -8.22 1.71 -22.67
N GLY A 50 -8.09 2.93 -22.15
CA GLY A 50 -9.17 3.64 -21.46
C GLY A 50 -9.52 3.05 -20.08
N ILE A 51 -8.59 2.33 -19.46
CA ILE A 51 -8.76 1.70 -18.15
C ILE A 51 -8.41 2.73 -17.08
N GLU A 52 -9.39 3.07 -16.25
CA GLU A 52 -9.19 3.97 -15.13
C GLU A 52 -8.51 3.21 -13.98
N LEU A 53 -7.37 3.74 -13.52
CA LEU A 53 -6.57 3.21 -12.43
C LEU A 53 -6.51 4.23 -11.28
N PRO A 54 -6.53 3.77 -10.02
CA PRO A 54 -6.34 4.66 -8.88
C PRO A 54 -4.94 5.30 -8.89
N PRO A 55 -4.81 6.55 -8.42
CA PRO A 55 -3.52 7.22 -8.26
C PRO A 55 -2.64 6.47 -7.26
N GLU A 56 -1.31 6.54 -7.45
CA GLU A 56 -0.33 5.69 -6.74
C GLU A 56 -0.33 5.91 -5.22
N ALA A 57 -0.80 7.09 -4.80
CA ALA A 57 -0.86 7.53 -3.41
C ALA A 57 -1.89 6.77 -2.56
N ALA A 58 -2.78 5.96 -3.16
CA ALA A 58 -3.79 5.22 -2.39
C ALA A 58 -3.28 3.94 -1.71
N GLN A 59 -2.00 3.56 -1.91
CA GLN A 59 -1.44 2.32 -1.35
C GLN A 59 -0.74 2.49 0.01
N ASP A 60 -0.50 3.72 0.46
CA ASP A 60 0.04 3.99 1.82
C ASP A 60 -1.05 4.03 2.91
N ALA A 61 -2.33 3.89 2.57
CA ALA A 61 -3.44 3.94 3.52
C ALA A 61 -3.95 2.56 3.97
N ARG A 62 -3.16 1.48 3.81
CA ARG A 62 -3.42 0.18 4.47
C ARG A 62 -2.22 -0.28 5.31
N SER A 63 -1.61 0.70 5.98
CA SER A 63 -0.91 0.50 7.24
C SER A 63 -1.48 1.52 8.23
N GLU A 64 -2.80 1.48 8.45
CA GLU A 64 -3.36 2.02 9.68
C GLU A 64 -3.23 0.89 10.70
N PRO A 65 -2.25 0.92 11.62
CA PRO A 65 -2.33 0.05 12.78
C PRO A 65 -3.61 0.42 13.52
N ALA A 66 -4.47 -0.57 13.78
CA ALA A 66 -5.67 -0.38 14.58
C ALA A 66 -5.32 0.41 15.86
N PRO A 67 -5.97 1.56 16.14
CA PRO A 67 -5.88 2.18 17.45
C PRO A 67 -6.78 1.39 18.40
N ASP A 68 -6.34 0.19 18.79
CA ASP A 68 -7.00 -0.55 19.85
C ASP A 68 -5.95 -1.24 20.73
N ALA A 69 -5.38 -0.45 21.63
CA ALA A 69 -4.92 -0.88 22.94
C ALA A 69 -4.49 0.37 23.74
N ALA A 70 -5.47 1.15 24.18
CA ALA A 70 -5.30 1.86 25.43
C ALA A 70 -5.66 0.89 26.56
N PRO A 71 -4.71 0.40 27.36
CA PRO A 71 -5.00 0.25 28.78
C PRO A 71 -4.85 1.64 29.40
N ASP A 72 -5.99 2.26 29.64
CA ASP A 72 -6.16 3.31 30.63
C ASP A 72 -5.53 2.83 31.95
N ALA A 73 -4.30 3.27 32.20
CA ALA A 73 -3.52 2.97 33.39
C ALA A 73 -3.13 4.28 34.06
N ALA A 74 -4.12 4.90 34.71
CA ALA A 74 -4.11 5.36 36.10
C ALA A 74 -5.03 6.58 36.25
N PRO A 75 -5.82 6.60 37.32
CA PRO A 75 -5.53 7.68 38.24
C PRO A 75 -5.24 7.17 39.66
N ASP A 76 -4.13 7.68 40.16
CA ASP A 76 -3.83 7.92 41.56
C ASP A 76 -5.08 8.38 42.33
N ALA A 77 -5.49 7.58 43.32
CA ALA A 77 -6.44 7.99 44.34
C ALA A 77 -6.17 7.17 45.61
N ALA A 78 -5.36 7.73 46.51
CA ALA A 78 -5.35 7.37 47.92
C ALA A 78 -6.77 7.42 48.51
N PRO A 79 -7.02 6.63 49.57
CA PRO A 79 -7.61 7.27 50.73
C PRO A 79 -6.89 6.90 52.03
N GLU A 80 -6.58 7.94 52.81
CA GLU A 80 -6.47 7.81 54.27
C GLU A 80 -7.78 7.21 54.82
N ARG A 81 -7.66 6.29 55.79
CA ARG A 81 -8.17 6.42 57.18
C ARG A 81 -8.31 5.06 57.86
N ALA A 82 -7.58 4.89 58.97
CA ALA A 82 -8.00 4.16 60.17
C ALA A 82 -7.25 4.74 61.38
#